data_AF-A0A351IYY4-F1
#
_entry.id   AF-A0A351IYY4-F1
#
_cell.length_a   1.000
_cell.length_b   1.000
_cell.length_c   1.000
_cell.angle_alpha   90.00
_cell.angle_beta   90.00
_cell.angle_gamma   90.00
#
_symmetry.space_group_name_H-M   'P 1'
#
loop_
_entity.id
_entity.type
_entity.pdbx_description
1 polymer ?
#
loop_
_entity_poly.entity_id
_entity_poly.type
_entity_poly.pdbx_seq_one_letter_code
_entity_poly.pdbx_strand_id
1 'polypeptide(L)' 'TSLQNQLASIEGEIASSRKYYNACVKEFNTKTQTFPSVIVANMFHFTRFPLFELDSPEERKNVKVQF' A
#
# COMPACT_ATOMS: atom_id res chain seq x y z
N THR A 1 -5.28 29.99 -1.44
CA THR A 1 -4.26 28.94 -1.66
C THR A 1 -3.97 28.07 -0.43
N SER A 2 -4.35 28.44 0.81
CA SER A 2 -4.10 27.62 2.01
C SER A 2 -4.78 26.24 1.99
N LEU A 3 -6.06 26.17 1.62
CA LEU A 3 -6.82 24.89 1.57
C LEU A 3 -6.29 23.92 0.50
N GLN A 4 -5.90 24.43 -0.66
CA GLN A 4 -5.32 23.60 -1.73
C GLN A 4 -3.97 23.01 -1.31
N ASN A 5 -3.15 23.77 -0.57
CA ASN A 5 -1.88 23.27 -0.03
C ASN A 5 -2.09 22.22 1.07
N GLN A 6 -3.09 22.40 1.94
CA GLN A 6 -3.44 21.41 2.96
C GLN A 6 -3.94 20.11 2.33
N LEU A 7 -4.80 20.20 1.30
CA LEU A 7 -5.25 19.04 0.53
C LEU A 7 -4.06 18.32 -0.13
N ALA A 8 -3.15 19.05 -0.76
CA ALA A 8 -1.96 18.46 -1.37
C ALA A 8 -1.06 17.74 -0.34
N SER A 9 -0.93 18.29 0.88
CA SER A 9 -0.18 17.64 1.96
C SER A 9 -0.85 16.33 2.41
N ILE A 10 -2.16 16.36 2.63
CA ILE A 10 -2.94 15.18 3.05
C ILE A 10 -2.88 14.09 1.98
N GLU A 11 -3.05 14.43 0.70
CA GLU A 11 -2.91 13.48 -0.41
C GLU A 11 -1.50 12.87 -0.47
N GLY A 12 -0.46 13.67 -0.19
CA GLY A 12 0.91 13.19 -0.06
C GLY A 12 1.10 12.19 1.07
N GLU A 13 0.51 12.46 2.24
CA GLU A 13 0.53 11.56 3.40
C GLU A 13 -0.22 10.24 3.15
N ILE A 14 -1.38 10.30 2.47
CA ILE A 14 -2.15 9.12 2.07
C ILE A 14 -1.34 8.27 1.08
N ALA A 15 -0.72 8.90 0.08
CA ALA A 15 0.13 8.20 -0.89
C ALA A 15 1.35 7.55 -0.23
N SER A 16 1.98 8.24 0.73
CA SER A 16 3.12 7.72 1.49
C SER A 16 2.71 6.52 2.35
N SER A 17 1.61 6.64 3.10
CA SER A 17 1.03 5.58 3.93
C SER A 17 0.73 4.32 3.11
N ARG A 18 0.13 4.50 1.93
CA ARG A 18 -0.14 3.39 0.99
C ARG A 18 1.14 2.71 0.52
N LYS A 19 2.15 3.50 0.13
CA LYS A 19 3.45 2.97 -0.31
C LYS A 19 4.13 2.17 0.81
N TYR A 20 4.07 2.66 2.04
CA TYR A 20 4.63 1.97 3.20
C TYR A 20 3.94 0.63 3.45
N TYR A 21 2.60 0.59 3.47
CA TYR A 21 1.85 -0.66 3.59
C TYR A 21 2.26 -1.67 2.51
N ASN A 22 2.31 -1.24 1.25
CA ASN A 22 2.68 -2.11 0.14
C ASN A 22 4.13 -2.61 0.24
N ALA A 23 5.06 -1.79 0.74
CA ALA A 23 6.43 -2.21 0.97
C ALA A 23 6.51 -3.32 2.04
N CYS A 24 5.81 -3.14 3.18
CA CYS A 24 5.76 -4.13 4.25
C CYS A 24 5.13 -5.45 3.79
N VAL A 25 3.97 -5.40 3.10
CA VAL A 25 3.30 -6.59 2.57
C VAL A 25 4.18 -7.28 1.52
N LYS A 26 4.85 -6.54 0.64
CA LYS A 26 5.76 -7.11 -0.34
C LYS A 26 6.95 -7.81 0.33
N GLU A 27 7.55 -7.21 1.34
CA GLU A 27 8.65 -7.81 2.09
C GLU A 27 8.19 -9.09 2.80
N PHE A 28 7.03 -9.03 3.47
CA PHE A 28 6.42 -10.19 4.12
C PHE A 28 6.18 -11.31 3.10
N ASN A 29 5.49 -11.02 1.99
CA ASN A 29 5.20 -12.00 0.94
C ASN A 29 6.47 -12.60 0.35
N THR A 30 7.51 -11.79 0.15
CA THR A 30 8.82 -12.26 -0.33
C THR A 30 9.45 -13.21 0.69
N LYS A 31 9.47 -12.83 1.99
CA LYS A 31 10.01 -13.67 3.05
C LYS A 31 9.23 -14.98 3.22
N THR A 32 7.91 -14.99 3.04
CA THR A 32 7.12 -16.23 3.10
C THR A 32 7.46 -17.23 1.99
N GLN A 33 8.20 -16.80 0.95
CA GLN A 33 8.56 -17.63 -0.20
C GLN A 33 10.06 -17.88 -0.37
N THR A 34 10.89 -17.12 0.33
CA THR A 34 12.35 -17.26 0.25
C THR A 34 12.85 -18.23 1.31
N PHE A 35 13.81 -19.09 0.95
CA PHE A 35 14.51 -19.95 1.90
C PHE A 35 15.43 -19.11 2.82
N PRO A 36 15.51 -19.39 4.13
CA PRO A 36 14.85 -20.48 4.88
C PRO A 36 13.47 -20.13 5.42
N SER A 37 13.05 -18.86 5.36
CA SER A 37 11.81 -18.36 5.94
C SER A 37 10.54 -19.07 5.46
N VAL A 38 10.53 -19.61 4.24
CA VAL A 38 9.44 -20.43 3.70
C VAL A 38 9.14 -21.69 4.53
N ILE A 39 10.13 -22.27 5.23
CA ILE A 39 9.94 -23.45 6.08
C ILE A 39 9.11 -23.07 7.31
N VAL A 40 9.51 -21.97 7.97
CA VAL A 40 8.78 -21.41 9.11
C VAL A 40 7.41 -20.92 8.66
N ALA A 41 7.31 -20.31 7.48
CA ALA A 41 6.05 -19.85 6.91
C ALA A 41 5.05 -20.99 6.73
N ASN A 42 5.47 -22.13 6.16
CA ASN A 42 4.61 -23.30 6.00
C ASN A 42 4.26 -23.95 7.35
N MET A 43 5.21 -24.03 8.29
CA MET A 43 4.98 -24.64 9.60
C MET A 43 3.95 -23.86 10.44
N PHE A 44 3.91 -22.54 10.31
CA PHE A 44 2.99 -21.65 11.04
C PHE A 44 1.85 -21.11 10.18
N HIS A 45 1.65 -21.63 8.96
CA HIS A 45 0.59 -21.21 8.03
C HIS A 45 0.61 -19.71 7.68
N PHE A 46 1.79 -19.09 7.62
CA PHE A 46 1.93 -17.71 7.15
C PHE A 46 1.71 -17.64 5.64
N THR A 47 0.52 -17.20 5.24
CA THR A 47 0.11 -17.02 3.83
C THR A 47 0.30 -15.59 3.37
N ARG A 48 0.45 -15.38 2.05
CA ARG A 48 0.59 -14.04 1.46
C ARG A 48 -0.57 -13.12 1.82
N PHE A 49 -0.26 -11.84 2.04
CA PHE A 49 -1.26 -10.78 2.17
C PHE A 49 -1.44 -10.03 0.84
N PRO A 50 -2.65 -9.54 0.53
CA PRO A 50 -2.90 -8.70 -0.63
C PRO A 50 -2.22 -7.34 -0.47
N LEU A 51 -1.69 -6.80 -1.58
CA LEU A 51 -1.22 -5.42 -1.62
C LEU A 51 -2.42 -4.47 -1.64
N PHE A 52 -2.24 -3.25 -1.13
CA PHE A 52 -3.19 -2.17 -1.29
C PHE A 52 -2.99 -1.58 -2.68
N GLU A 53 -3.60 -2.20 -3.68
CA GLU A 53 -3.66 -1.70 -5.05
C GLU A 53 -4.89 -0.80 -5.19
N LEU A 54 -4.76 0.27 -5.98
CA LEU A 54 -5.92 1.03 -6.45
C LEU A 54 -6.53 0.18 -7.57
N ASP A 55 -7.59 -0.56 -7.27
CA ASP A 55 -8.22 -1.53 -8.19
C ASP A 55 -8.77 -0.90 -9.49
N SER A 56 -8.77 0.44 -9.60
CA SER A 56 -9.16 1.12 -10.82
C SER A 56 -8.20 2.26 -11.18
N PRO A 57 -7.72 2.34 -12.44
CA PRO A 57 -7.10 3.55 -12.98
C PRO A 57 -8.02 4.79 -12.90
N GLU A 58 -9.32 4.62 -12.60
CA GLU A 58 -10.24 5.73 -12.32
C GLU A 58 -10.06 6.35 -10.92
N GLU A 59 -9.60 5.61 -9.91
CA GLU A 59 -9.32 6.18 -8.58
C GLU A 59 -8.03 7.01 -8.54
N ARG A 60 -7.21 6.93 -9.61
CA ARG A 60 -6.12 7.90 -9.84
C ARG A 60 -6.62 9.26 -10.32
N LYS A 61 -7.90 9.41 -10.70
CA LYS A 61 -8.44 10.72 -11.09
C LYS A 61 -8.68 11.52 -9.81
N ASN A 62 -7.74 12.44 -9.56
CA ASN A 62 -7.85 13.59 -8.67
C ASN A 62 -9.31 13.98 -8.42
N VAL A 63 -9.74 13.93 -7.15
CA VAL A 63 -11.12 14.27 -6.75
C VAL A 63 -11.40 15.69 -7.25
N LYS A 64 -12.25 15.82 -8.28
CA LYS A 64 -12.65 17.14 -8.79
C LYS A 64 -13.57 17.77 -7.76
N VAL A 65 -13.01 18.63 -6.92
CA VAL A 65 -13.79 19.51 -6.05
C VAL A 65 -14.60 20.44 -6.95
N GLN A 66 -15.91 20.18 -7.06
CA GLN A 66 -16.85 21.14 -7.63
C GLN A 66 -17.21 22.15 -6.52
N PHE A 67 -17.03 23.43 -6.82
CA PHE A 67 -17.54 24.54 -6.01
C PHE A 67 -18.99 24.84 -6.38
#